data_AF-A0ABD0NNQ4-F1
#
_entry.id   AF-A0ABD0NNQ4-F1
#
_cell.length_a   1.000
_cell.length_b   1.000
_cell.length_c   1.000
_cell.angle_alpha   90.00
_cell.angle_beta   90.00
_cell.angle_gamma   90.00
#
_symmetry.space_group_name_H-M   'P 1'
#
loop_
_entity.id
_entity.type
_entity.pdbx_description
1 polymer ?
#
loop_
_entity_poly.entity_id
_entity_poly.type
_entity_poly.pdbx_seq_one_letter_code
_entity_poly.pdbx_strand_id
1 'polypeptide(L)' 'ANFYSDPIEVYSYLHGRGVGTQTAALYVDWAHQFEKKGQLSQAEMVYQRALENKAQPQDSVMQQY' A
#
# COMPACT_ATOMS: atom_id res chain seq x y z
N ALA A 1 -0.68 -24.06 -9.49
CA ALA A 1 -0.35 -22.69 -9.94
C ALA A 1 0.20 -21.93 -8.74
N ASN A 2 1.51 -21.68 -8.71
CA ASN A 2 2.12 -20.88 -7.65
C ASN A 2 1.82 -19.40 -7.94
N PHE A 3 0.65 -18.92 -7.50
CA PHE A 3 0.29 -17.51 -7.56
C PHE A 3 1.02 -16.70 -6.47
N TYR A 4 2.33 -16.89 -6.36
CA TYR A 4 3.17 -15.94 -5.63
C TYR A 4 3.54 -14.82 -6.59
N SER A 5 2.53 -14.12 -7.11
CA SER A 5 2.75 -12.78 -7.66
C SER A 5 3.26 -11.92 -6.51
N ASP A 6 4.34 -11.17 -6.74
CA ASP A 6 4.92 -10.32 -5.70
C ASP A 6 3.80 -9.44 -5.14
N PRO A 7 3.56 -9.41 -3.83
CA PRO A 7 2.45 -8.65 -3.26
C PRO A 7 2.48 -7.18 -3.69
N ILE A 8 3.67 -6.61 -3.92
CA ILE A 8 3.84 -5.25 -4.47
C ILE A 8 3.25 -5.12 -5.88
N GLU A 9 3.41 -6.13 -6.72
CA GLU A 9 2.88 -6.16 -8.09
C GLU A 9 1.35 -6.28 -8.09
N VAL A 10 0.80 -7.07 -7.16
CA VAL A 10 -0.65 -7.18 -6.94
C VAL A 10 -1.24 -5.85 -6.47
N TYR A 11 -0.61 -5.19 -5.49
CA TYR A 11 -1.05 -3.87 -5.02
C TYR A 11 -0.97 -2.80 -6.12
N SER A 12 0.12 -2.76 -6.87
CA SER A 12 0.29 -1.84 -8.00
C SER A 12 -0.78 -2.06 -9.08
N TYR A 13 -1.13 -3.32 -9.36
CA TYR A 13 -2.17 -3.69 -10.31
C TYR A 13 -3.58 -3.32 -9.83
N LEU A 14 -3.91 -3.59 -8.56
CA LEU A 14 -5.19 -3.20 -7.95
C LEU A 14 -5.35 -1.68 -7.95
N HIS A 15 -4.29 -0.96 -7.59
CA HIS A 15 -4.25 0.50 -7.64
C HIS A 15 -4.48 1.03 -9.07
N GLY A 16 -3.81 0.46 -10.07
CA GLY A 16 -3.98 0.83 -11.49
C GLY A 16 -5.40 0.60 -12.03
N ARG A 17 -6.17 -0.29 -11.40
CA ARG A 17 -7.58 -0.55 -11.75
C ARG A 17 -8.59 0.23 -10.90
N GLY A 18 -8.14 1.02 -9.92
CA GLY A 18 -9.02 1.74 -8.99
C GLY A 18 -9.82 0.82 -8.06
N VAL A 19 -9.45 -0.45 -7.94
CA VAL A 19 -10.12 -1.42 -7.08
C VAL A 19 -9.45 -1.42 -5.72
N GLY A 20 -10.16 -1.00 -4.67
CA GLY A 20 -9.67 -1.05 -3.29
C GLY A 20 -8.76 0.12 -2.87
N THR A 21 -8.58 1.14 -3.71
CA THR A 21 -7.81 2.38 -3.44
C THR A 21 -8.35 3.22 -2.29
N GLN A 22 -9.51 2.86 -1.75
CA GLN A 22 -10.11 3.52 -0.58
C GLN A 22 -9.82 2.80 0.74
N THR A 23 -9.05 1.71 0.76
CA THR A 23 -8.80 0.94 1.99
C THR A 23 -7.40 1.23 2.51
N ALA A 24 -7.31 1.90 3.66
CA ALA A 24 -6.02 2.21 4.30
C ALA A 24 -5.18 0.96 4.58
N ALA A 25 -5.83 -0.14 4.96
CA ALA A 25 -5.18 -1.43 5.20
C ALA A 25 -4.37 -1.92 3.99
N LEU A 26 -4.86 -1.70 2.77
CA LEU A 26 -4.16 -2.11 1.54
C LEU A 26 -2.83 -1.38 1.38
N TYR A 27 -2.81 -0.06 1.65
CA TYR A 27 -1.59 0.74 1.57
C TYR A 27 -0.63 0.43 2.72
N VAL A 28 -1.14 0.21 3.93
CA VAL A 28 -0.33 -0.16 5.11
C VAL A 28 0.37 -1.50 4.85
N ASP A 29 -0.36 -2.52 4.40
CA ASP A 29 0.23 -3.81 4.06
C ASP A 29 1.25 -3.68 2.93
N TRP A 30 0.99 -2.84 1.92
CA TRP A 30 1.91 -2.60 0.82
C TRP A 30 3.21 -1.91 1.28
N ALA A 31 3.10 -0.90 2.14
CA ALA A 31 4.25 -0.22 2.73
C ALA A 31 5.08 -1.18 3.59
N HIS A 32 4.43 -2.02 4.41
CA HIS A 32 5.10 -3.05 5.20
C HIS A 32 5.90 -4.04 4.35
N GLN A 33 5.44 -4.37 3.14
CA GLN A 33 6.21 -5.23 2.23
C GLN A 33 7.50 -4.54 1.74
N PHE A 34 7.45 -3.23 1.51
CA PHE A 34 8.64 -2.45 1.18
C PHE A 34 9.60 -2.34 2.37
N GLU A 35 9.08 -2.13 3.59
CA GLU A 35 9.90 -2.09 4.81
C GLU A 35 10.61 -3.43 5.06
N LYS A 36 9.92 -4.56 4.87
CA LYS A 36 10.52 -5.91 4.96
C LYS A 36 11.64 -6.14 3.95
N LYS A 37 11.59 -5.46 2.80
CA LYS A 37 12.66 -5.47 1.77
C LYS A 37 13.74 -4.41 2.03
N GLY A 38 13.64 -3.62 3.10
CA GLY A 38 14.55 -2.53 3.41
C GLY A 38 14.34 -1.27 2.55
N GLN A 39 13.25 -1.21 1.79
CA GLN A 39 12.94 -0.14 0.84
C GLN A 39 12.08 0.95 1.50
N LEU A 40 12.60 1.58 2.56
CA LEU A 40 11.86 2.56 3.38
C LEU A 40 11.31 3.73 2.54
N SER A 41 12.09 4.25 1.60
CA SER A 41 11.63 5.35 0.72
C SER A 41 10.43 4.95 -0.14
N GLN A 42 10.33 3.68 -0.57
CA GLN A 42 9.14 3.22 -1.29
C GLN A 42 7.95 3.03 -0.35
N ALA A 43 8.17 2.61 0.90
CA ALA A 43 7.12 2.53 1.90
C ALA A 43 6.51 3.92 2.18
N GLU A 44 7.34 4.95 2.35
CA GLU A 44 6.89 6.34 2.52
C GLU A 44 6.04 6.83 1.34
N MET A 45 6.46 6.54 0.10
CA MET A 45 5.67 6.88 -1.09
C MET A 45 4.30 6.21 -1.10
N VAL A 46 4.20 4.98 -0.60
CA VAL A 46 2.93 4.26 -0.50
C VAL A 46 2.01 4.90 0.54
N TYR A 47 2.54 5.32 1.70
CA TYR A 47 1.76 6.04 2.71
C TYR A 47 1.27 7.40 2.21
N GLN A 48 2.15 8.18 1.56
CA GLN A 48 1.76 9.45 0.95
C GLN A 48 0.64 9.27 -0.07
N ARG A 49 0.76 8.25 -0.94
CA ARG A 49 -0.27 7.94 -1.92
C ARG A 49 -1.59 7.51 -1.26
N ALA A 50 -1.55 6.86 -0.11
CA ALA A 50 -2.75 6.52 0.66
C ALA A 50 -3.47 7.78 1.18
N LEU A 51 -2.71 8.77 1.65
CA LEU A 51 -3.24 10.07 2.07
C LEU A 51 -3.83 10.83 0.87
N GLU A 52 -3.15 10.86 -0.27
CA GLU A 52 -3.64 11.49 -1.51
C GLU A 52 -4.93 10.84 -2.02
N ASN A 53 -5.04 9.50 -1.95
CA ASN A 53 -6.23 8.76 -2.34
C ASN A 53 -7.35 8.82 -1.28
N LYS A 54 -7.14 9.55 -0.17
CA LYS A 54 -8.07 9.63 0.97
C LYS A 54 -8.49 8.25 1.48
N ALA A 55 -7.56 7.30 1.49
CA ALA A 55 -7.81 5.93 1.90
C ALA A 55 -8.39 5.90 3.34
N GLN A 56 -9.47 5.17 3.54
CA GLN A 56 -10.18 5.07 4.81
C GLN A 56 -9.94 3.70 5.47
N PRO A 57 -9.91 3.65 6.81
CA PRO A 57 -9.87 4.81 7.73
C PRO A 57 -8.52 5.54 7.63
N GLN A 58 -8.57 6.88 7.51
CA GLN A 58 -7.36 7.71 7.38
C GLN A 58 -6.48 7.62 8.64
N ASP A 59 -7.10 7.37 9.80
CA ASP A 59 -6.42 7.15 11.08
C ASP A 59 -5.41 5.99 11.02
N SER A 60 -5.70 4.93 10.26
CA SER A 60 -4.76 3.81 10.13
C SER A 60 -3.53 4.14 9.29
N VAL A 61 -3.64 5.09 8.35
CA VAL A 61 -2.48 5.58 7.59
C VAL A 61 -1.67 6.54 8.44
N MET A 62 -2.33 7.46 9.14
CA MET A 62 -1.66 8.45 10.00
C MET A 62 -0.99 7.83 11.23
N GLN A 63 -1.50 6.72 11.77
CA GLN A 63 -0.84 6.02 12.89
C GLN A 63 0.46 5.31 12.48
N GLN A 64 0.64 5.05 11.18
CA GLN A 64 1.78 4.28 10.67
C GLN A 64 2.82 5.16 9.94
N TYR A 65 2.53 6.46 9.79
CA TYR A 65 3.44 7.49 9.31
C TYR A 65 4.21 8.11 10.48
#